data_AF-A0A7V3YEI8-F1
#
_entry.id   AF-A0A7V3YEI8-F1
#
_cell.length_a   1.000
_cell.length_b   1.000
_cell.length_c   1.000
_cell.angle_alpha   90.00
_cell.angle_beta   90.00
_cell.angle_gamma   90.00
#
_symmetry.space_group_name_H-M   'P 1'
#
loop_
_entity.id
_entity.type
_entity.pdbx_description
1 polymer ?
#
loop_
_entity_poly.entity_id
_entity_poly.type
_entity_poly.pdbx_seq_one_letter_code
_entity_poly.pdbx_strand_id
1 'polypeptide(L)'
;MEWNCRKSNTQIALLFWWIYWMGFRLALHAGEPGVWIVSQDGKGDFPTITSALNALPAYSGRAVIYIREGVYNEKIRIDRDEVTLRGEDRARTHIRYAQKRDDWEANRDWIGPGVLNIHGDDVIIENLTIENTQPELEPHAFAVYGDGTRTIFVHCDLLSRGGDTVALWNYKAGMYYLKECRIQGAVDMLCPRGWCHVENCQFYEVKPSAAVWHDGHMHASQKMVLVNCTFDGVSGFCLARHHYDAQFFFIRCRFSEKMEDRPVYRHRYPEAQKNTPEYWGERNYFFECQKEGKSFDWYRDSLPQGVQPDSISPFWTFDHRWNPEDDRPIRVAGYEIRDTTLVLLFDAPVTVLGQVVIRNEQGKQFRLRVARPLSLDRMMLDANTPITPGDLTRPFFLEQGEVIGSIATVKERRLEKVFTVR
;
A
#
# COMPACT_ATOMS: atom_id res chain seq x y z
N MET A 1 -30.44 -63.76 -13.45
CA MET A 1 -30.84 -62.71 -14.39
C MET A 1 -31.37 -61.56 -13.54
N GLU A 2 -30.54 -60.88 -12.75
CA GLU A 2 -29.68 -59.76 -13.19
C GLU A 2 -30.39 -58.85 -14.19
N TRP A 3 -30.80 -57.67 -13.75
CA TRP A 3 -30.50 -56.42 -14.44
C TRP A 3 -30.59 -55.26 -13.44
N ASN A 4 -29.41 -54.74 -13.11
CA ASN A 4 -29.17 -53.52 -12.36
C ASN A 4 -29.68 -52.29 -13.14
N CYS A 5 -30.34 -51.35 -12.46
CA CYS A 5 -30.39 -49.97 -12.94
C CYS A 5 -30.05 -49.02 -11.80
N ARG A 6 -28.79 -48.55 -11.80
CA ARG A 6 -28.26 -47.49 -10.95
C ARG A 6 -29.01 -46.20 -11.23
N LYS A 7 -29.62 -45.59 -10.22
CA LYS A 7 -29.92 -44.14 -10.22
C LYS A 7 -28.80 -43.42 -9.49
N SER A 8 -28.17 -42.48 -10.20
CA SER A 8 -27.08 -41.64 -9.75
C SER A 8 -27.54 -40.62 -8.70
N ASN A 9 -26.81 -40.57 -7.59
CA ASN A 9 -26.84 -39.49 -6.62
C ASN A 9 -26.23 -38.22 -7.23
N THR A 10 -27.04 -37.21 -7.56
CA THR A 10 -26.51 -35.87 -7.83
C THR A 10 -27.56 -34.78 -7.60
N GLN A 11 -28.17 -34.70 -6.41
CA GLN A 11 -28.93 -33.49 -6.00
C GLN A 11 -28.96 -33.29 -4.48
N ILE A 12 -27.80 -33.27 -3.80
CA ILE A 12 -27.68 -32.68 -2.44
C ILE A 12 -26.26 -32.10 -2.32
N ALA A 13 -26.00 -30.95 -2.96
CA ALA A 13 -24.74 -30.20 -2.78
C ALA A 13 -24.85 -28.72 -3.19
N LEU A 14 -26.02 -28.08 -3.01
CA LEU A 14 -26.23 -26.67 -3.41
C LEU A 14 -26.80 -25.79 -2.28
N LEU A 15 -26.51 -26.12 -1.02
CA LEU A 15 -26.99 -25.33 0.12
C LEU A 15 -25.98 -25.21 1.28
N PHE A 16 -24.68 -25.18 0.97
CA PHE A 16 -23.62 -25.00 1.98
C PHE A 16 -22.50 -24.04 1.53
N TRP A 17 -22.81 -23.06 0.68
CA TRP A 17 -21.83 -22.07 0.17
C TRP A 17 -22.27 -20.61 0.34
N TRP A 18 -23.11 -20.33 1.34
CA TRP A 18 -23.63 -18.97 1.63
C TRP A 18 -23.47 -18.52 3.09
N ILE A 19 -22.59 -19.18 3.87
CA ILE A 19 -22.36 -18.85 5.30
C ILE A 19 -20.90 -18.46 5.61
N TYR A 20 -19.96 -18.55 4.66
CA TYR A 20 -18.55 -18.17 4.86
C TYR A 20 -18.15 -16.80 4.30
N TRP A 21 -19.12 -15.93 4.00
CA TRP A 21 -18.88 -14.55 3.56
C TRP A 21 -19.72 -13.54 4.35
N MET A 22 -19.85 -13.76 5.66
CA MET A 22 -20.46 -12.78 6.57
C MET A 22 -19.84 -12.88 7.97
N GLY A 23 -18.51 -12.76 8.00
CA GLY A 23 -17.69 -12.88 9.20
C GLY A 23 -16.62 -11.81 9.36
N PHE A 24 -16.75 -10.66 8.71
CA PHE A 24 -16.05 -9.44 9.13
C PHE A 24 -17.07 -8.54 9.83
N ARG A 25 -17.48 -8.94 11.04
CA ARG A 25 -18.09 -7.97 11.94
C ARG A 25 -16.97 -7.02 12.35
N LEU A 26 -17.07 -5.76 11.91
CA LEU A 26 -16.32 -4.64 12.46
C LEU A 26 -16.30 -4.78 13.98
N ALA A 27 -15.13 -5.08 14.55
CA ALA A 27 -14.86 -4.66 15.90
C ALA A 27 -14.90 -3.13 15.86
N LEU A 28 -15.81 -2.52 16.62
CA LEU A 28 -15.78 -1.07 16.83
C LEU A 28 -14.44 -0.72 17.48
N HIS A 29 -13.55 -0.03 16.74
CA HIS A 29 -12.19 0.34 17.13
C HIS A 29 -12.12 1.50 18.15
N ALA A 30 -13.17 1.72 18.94
CA ALA A 30 -13.19 2.81 19.92
C ALA A 30 -12.35 2.45 21.15
N GLY A 31 -11.17 3.07 21.30
CA GLY A 31 -10.34 2.99 22.51
C GLY A 31 -9.09 2.11 22.43
N GLU A 32 -8.70 1.62 21.24
CA GLU A 32 -7.42 0.92 21.09
C GLU A 32 -6.24 1.91 21.12
N PRO A 33 -5.15 1.62 21.87
CA PRO A 33 -3.96 2.45 21.85
C PRO A 33 -3.40 2.57 20.42
N GLY A 34 -3.17 3.81 19.96
CA GLY A 34 -2.61 4.06 18.62
C GLY A 34 -3.65 4.20 17.51
N VAL A 35 -4.94 4.26 17.84
CA VAL A 35 -6.03 4.53 16.90
C VAL A 35 -6.70 5.87 17.22
N TRP A 36 -6.82 6.74 16.22
CA TRP A 36 -7.53 8.03 16.28
C TRP A 36 -8.76 7.97 15.38
N ILE A 37 -9.95 8.19 15.94
CA ILE A 37 -11.21 8.11 15.18
C ILE A 37 -11.60 9.48 14.64
N VAL A 38 -11.81 9.58 13.34
CA VAL A 38 -12.35 10.76 12.67
C VAL A 38 -13.82 10.52 12.33
N SER A 39 -14.70 11.43 12.73
CA SER A 39 -16.12 11.39 12.35
C SER A 39 -16.76 12.78 12.31
N GLN A 40 -17.52 13.06 11.26
CA GLN A 40 -18.23 14.34 11.09
C GLN A 40 -19.46 14.49 12.01
N ASP A 41 -19.98 13.39 12.58
CA ASP A 41 -21.16 13.40 13.46
C ASP A 41 -20.83 13.70 14.93
N GLY A 42 -19.54 13.95 15.24
CA GLY A 42 -19.05 14.25 16.58
C GLY A 42 -18.90 13.03 17.50
N LYS A 43 -19.10 11.80 17.01
CA LYS A 43 -18.90 10.55 17.78
C LYS A 43 -17.49 9.97 17.64
N GLY A 44 -16.59 10.67 16.96
CA GLY A 44 -15.16 10.36 16.90
C GLY A 44 -14.34 11.27 17.81
N ASP A 45 -13.04 11.04 17.85
CA ASP A 45 -12.07 11.88 18.57
C ASP A 45 -11.84 13.22 17.85
N PHE A 46 -11.95 13.22 16.51
CA PHE A 46 -11.70 14.36 15.65
C PHE A 46 -12.81 14.58 14.61
N PRO A 47 -13.17 15.84 14.30
CA PRO A 47 -14.16 16.15 13.26
C PRO A 47 -13.57 16.07 11.84
N THR A 48 -12.25 16.20 11.68
CA THR A 48 -11.57 16.24 10.38
C THR A 48 -10.30 15.41 10.36
N ILE A 49 -9.90 14.94 9.18
CA ILE A 49 -8.70 14.11 9.00
C ILE A 49 -7.44 14.93 9.28
N THR A 50 -7.38 16.19 8.83
CA THR A 50 -6.26 17.10 9.13
C THR A 50 -6.08 17.31 10.63
N SER A 51 -7.17 17.45 11.40
CA SER A 51 -7.05 17.64 12.85
C SER A 51 -6.51 16.40 13.57
N ALA A 52 -6.88 15.19 13.12
CA ALA A 52 -6.31 13.95 13.64
C ALA A 52 -4.82 13.82 13.30
N LEU A 53 -4.42 14.10 12.05
CA LEU A 53 -3.02 14.09 11.64
C LEU A 53 -2.16 15.07 12.46
N ASN A 54 -2.64 16.28 12.67
CA ASN A 54 -1.94 17.30 13.46
C ASN A 54 -1.82 16.93 14.95
N ALA A 55 -2.70 16.07 15.45
CA ALA A 55 -2.67 15.58 16.82
C ALA A 55 -1.76 14.36 17.01
N LEU A 56 -1.24 13.77 15.93
CA LEU A 56 -0.32 12.65 16.04
C LEU A 56 1.00 13.09 16.71
N PRO A 57 1.54 12.30 17.64
CA PRO A 57 2.82 12.59 18.25
C PRO A 57 3.95 12.49 17.21
N ALA A 58 4.89 13.45 17.28
CA ALA A 58 6.03 13.52 16.36
C ALA A 58 7.00 12.33 16.44
N TYR A 59 6.99 11.54 17.53
CA TYR A 59 7.99 10.49 17.81
C TYR A 59 7.37 9.20 18.37
N SER A 60 6.35 8.65 17.71
CA SER A 60 5.85 7.31 18.01
C SER A 60 5.83 6.49 16.73
N GLY A 61 5.90 5.16 16.86
CA GLY A 61 5.72 4.28 15.70
C GLY A 61 4.31 4.37 15.08
N ARG A 62 3.97 3.40 14.24
CA ARG A 62 2.73 3.31 13.45
C ARG A 62 1.49 3.84 14.16
N ALA A 63 0.82 4.80 13.52
CA ALA A 63 -0.43 5.39 13.97
C ALA A 63 -1.54 5.09 12.96
N VAL A 64 -2.73 4.77 13.46
CA VAL A 64 -3.91 4.52 12.63
C VAL A 64 -4.91 5.64 12.83
N ILE A 65 -5.30 6.30 11.74
CA ILE A 65 -6.45 7.20 11.70
C ILE A 65 -7.60 6.42 11.05
N TYR A 66 -8.58 6.07 11.87
CA TYR A 66 -9.80 5.40 11.43
C TYR A 66 -10.85 6.44 11.06
N ILE A 67 -11.30 6.43 9.81
CA ILE A 67 -12.17 7.45 9.22
C ILE A 67 -13.54 6.83 9.01
N ARG A 68 -14.54 7.30 9.76
CA ARG A 68 -15.92 6.83 9.61
C ARG A 68 -16.50 7.17 8.24
N GLU A 69 -17.62 6.55 7.92
CA GLU A 69 -18.41 6.90 6.74
C GLU A 69 -18.73 8.41 6.72
N GLY A 70 -18.59 9.03 5.56
CA GLY A 70 -18.73 10.47 5.41
C GLY A 70 -18.02 11.00 4.17
N VAL A 71 -18.26 12.28 3.90
CA VAL A 71 -17.64 12.99 2.78
C VAL A 71 -16.78 14.12 3.33
N TYR A 72 -15.47 13.90 3.28
CA TYR A 72 -14.42 14.76 3.80
C TYR A 72 -13.89 15.65 2.68
N ASN A 73 -14.36 16.89 2.63
CA ASN A 73 -13.92 17.86 1.63
C ASN A 73 -12.62 18.55 2.09
N GLU A 74 -11.51 17.81 2.06
CA GLU A 74 -10.20 18.22 2.60
C GLU A 74 -9.08 17.98 1.59
N LYS A 75 -8.07 18.85 1.57
CA LYS A 75 -6.74 18.51 1.04
C LYS A 75 -5.87 18.02 2.20
N ILE A 76 -5.36 16.82 2.08
CA ILE A 76 -4.61 16.12 3.11
C ILE A 76 -3.12 16.14 2.77
N ARG A 77 -2.28 16.36 3.80
CA ARG A 77 -0.84 16.19 3.74
C ARG A 77 -0.38 15.27 4.86
N ILE A 78 0.45 14.28 4.52
CA ILE A 78 1.05 13.33 5.46
C ILE A 78 2.57 13.50 5.38
N ASP A 79 3.15 14.19 6.36
CA ASP A 79 4.61 14.32 6.51
C ASP A 79 5.20 13.27 7.45
N ARG A 80 4.37 12.69 8.32
CA ARG A 80 4.79 11.73 9.33
C ARG A 80 4.89 10.33 8.72
N ASP A 81 5.98 9.64 9.03
CA ASP A 81 6.14 8.24 8.67
C ASP A 81 5.13 7.34 9.43
N GLU A 82 4.95 6.13 8.94
CA GLU A 82 4.18 5.07 9.61
C GLU A 82 2.74 5.51 9.93
N VAL A 83 2.08 6.20 8.99
CA VAL A 83 0.66 6.59 9.12
C VAL A 83 -0.21 5.63 8.34
N THR A 84 -1.31 5.19 8.96
CA THR A 84 -2.37 4.44 8.27
C THR A 84 -3.64 5.29 8.23
N LEU A 85 -4.16 5.57 7.05
CA LEU A 85 -5.53 6.07 6.90
C LEU A 85 -6.44 4.88 6.53
N ARG A 86 -7.34 4.51 7.44
CA ARG A 86 -8.27 3.39 7.27
C ARG A 86 -9.69 3.92 7.21
N GLY A 87 -10.37 3.77 6.08
CA GLY A 87 -11.80 4.05 5.99
C GLY A 87 -12.65 2.94 6.60
N GLU A 88 -13.83 3.31 7.07
CA GLU A 88 -14.85 2.37 7.52
C GLU A 88 -15.43 1.55 6.36
N ASP A 89 -15.60 2.19 5.20
CA ASP A 89 -16.16 1.56 4.00
C ASP A 89 -15.67 2.31 2.74
N ARG A 90 -15.09 1.56 1.78
CA ARG A 90 -14.57 2.11 0.52
C ARG A 90 -15.56 3.01 -0.22
N ALA A 91 -16.83 2.62 -0.29
CA ALA A 91 -17.86 3.30 -1.06
C ALA A 91 -18.54 4.44 -0.30
N ARG A 92 -18.33 4.56 1.02
CA ARG A 92 -19.02 5.54 1.88
C ARG A 92 -18.08 6.45 2.67
N THR A 93 -16.78 6.17 2.69
CA THR A 93 -15.73 7.05 3.23
C THR A 93 -14.99 7.73 2.07
N HIS A 94 -15.34 8.97 1.77
CA HIS A 94 -14.79 9.74 0.64
C HIS A 94 -13.95 10.92 1.11
N ILE A 95 -12.70 10.99 0.68
CA ILE A 95 -11.85 12.19 0.75
C ILE A 95 -11.87 12.84 -0.63
N ARG A 96 -12.31 14.09 -0.72
CA ARG A 96 -12.45 14.76 -2.01
C ARG A 96 -12.06 16.22 -1.99
N TYR A 97 -11.51 16.70 -3.10
CA TYR A 97 -11.24 18.12 -3.29
C TYR A 97 -11.05 18.43 -4.77
N ALA A 98 -11.41 19.63 -5.23
CA ALA A 98 -11.15 20.06 -6.61
C ALA A 98 -9.83 20.84 -6.67
N GLN A 99 -8.79 20.27 -7.27
CA GLN A 99 -7.49 20.93 -7.43
C GLN A 99 -6.88 20.62 -8.79
N LYS A 100 -6.79 21.63 -9.66
CA LYS A 100 -5.90 21.58 -10.82
C LYS A 100 -4.47 21.84 -10.38
N ARG A 101 -3.51 21.20 -11.05
CA ARG A 101 -2.09 21.46 -10.84
C ARG A 101 -1.74 22.92 -11.14
N ASP A 102 -2.20 23.45 -12.27
CA ASP A 102 -1.88 24.81 -12.70
C ASP A 102 -2.42 25.86 -11.72
N ASP A 103 -3.63 25.64 -11.19
CA ASP A 103 -4.23 26.51 -10.16
C ASP A 103 -3.40 26.50 -8.86
N TRP A 104 -2.88 25.33 -8.46
CA TRP A 104 -1.97 25.21 -7.33
C TRP A 104 -0.61 25.85 -7.62
N GLU A 105 -0.07 25.69 -8.84
CA GLU A 105 1.21 26.33 -9.21
C GLU A 105 1.12 27.86 -9.17
N ALA A 106 -0.02 28.42 -9.58
CA ALA A 106 -0.30 29.85 -9.47
C ALA A 106 -0.51 30.32 -8.02
N ASN A 107 -1.03 29.45 -7.14
CA ASN A 107 -1.40 29.77 -5.75
C ASN A 107 -0.93 28.69 -4.78
N ARG A 108 0.39 28.49 -4.69
CA ARG A 108 0.95 27.37 -3.91
C ARG A 108 0.62 27.49 -2.43
N ASP A 109 0.00 26.45 -1.90
CA ASP A 109 -0.08 26.19 -0.46
C ASP A 109 1.01 25.19 -0.04
N TRP A 110 1.19 25.06 1.28
CA TRP A 110 2.11 24.10 1.88
C TRP A 110 1.60 22.65 1.84
N ILE A 111 0.31 22.44 1.55
CA ILE A 111 -0.33 21.12 1.60
C ILE A 111 0.13 20.29 0.39
N GLY A 112 0.02 20.86 -0.81
CA GLY A 112 0.48 20.26 -2.06
C GLY A 112 -0.59 20.23 -3.16
N PRO A 113 -0.24 19.79 -4.38
CA PRO A 113 -1.11 19.84 -5.56
C PRO A 113 -2.17 18.74 -5.62
N GLY A 114 -2.10 17.70 -4.78
CA GLY A 114 -3.08 16.61 -4.76
C GLY A 114 -4.18 16.76 -3.71
N VAL A 115 -5.18 15.89 -3.77
CA VAL A 115 -6.16 15.70 -2.68
C VAL A 115 -5.51 15.04 -1.49
N LEU A 116 -4.70 14.00 -1.72
CA LEU A 116 -3.81 13.39 -0.74
C LEU A 116 -2.35 13.60 -1.14
N ASN A 117 -1.57 14.22 -0.27
CA ASN A 117 -0.15 14.54 -0.49
C ASN A 117 0.71 13.75 0.51
N ILE A 118 1.50 12.79 0.04
CA ILE A 118 2.24 11.82 0.89
C ILE A 118 3.74 12.08 0.81
N HIS A 119 4.32 12.56 1.91
CA HIS A 119 5.76 12.82 2.05
C HIS A 119 6.43 11.95 3.12
N GLY A 120 5.64 11.32 3.99
CA GLY A 120 6.13 10.31 4.94
C GLY A 120 6.30 8.93 4.30
N ASP A 121 7.22 8.16 4.86
CA ASP A 121 7.47 6.76 4.52
C ASP A 121 6.52 5.80 5.27
N ASP A 122 6.41 4.56 4.77
CA ASP A 122 5.63 3.50 5.42
C ASP A 122 4.14 3.86 5.62
N VAL A 123 3.59 4.65 4.70
CA VAL A 123 2.18 5.07 4.72
C VAL A 123 1.27 3.99 4.13
N ILE A 124 0.16 3.70 4.81
CA ILE A 124 -0.88 2.77 4.34
C ILE A 124 -2.19 3.55 4.17
N ILE A 125 -2.83 3.38 3.03
CA ILE A 125 -4.17 3.91 2.76
C ILE A 125 -5.08 2.74 2.42
N GLU A 126 -6.16 2.55 3.16
CA GLU A 126 -7.03 1.39 2.95
C GLU A 126 -8.53 1.68 3.12
N ASN A 127 -9.33 0.96 2.34
CA ASN A 127 -10.79 0.90 2.44
C ASN A 127 -11.50 2.28 2.39
N LEU A 128 -11.08 3.16 1.48
CA LEU A 128 -11.67 4.49 1.27
C LEU A 128 -11.56 4.95 -0.20
N THR A 129 -12.27 6.02 -0.53
CA THR A 129 -12.17 6.70 -1.83
C THR A 129 -11.43 8.02 -1.71
N ILE A 130 -10.49 8.29 -2.63
CA ILE A 130 -9.82 9.57 -2.81
C ILE A 130 -10.14 10.10 -4.20
N GLU A 131 -10.78 11.26 -4.27
CA GLU A 131 -11.27 11.82 -5.53
C GLU A 131 -10.83 13.28 -5.71
N ASN A 132 -10.12 13.54 -6.81
CA ASN A 132 -9.99 14.91 -7.31
C ASN A 132 -11.21 15.25 -8.17
N THR A 133 -12.09 16.10 -7.64
CA THR A 133 -13.39 16.41 -8.23
C THR A 133 -13.34 17.49 -9.31
N GLN A 134 -12.15 17.90 -9.75
CA GLN A 134 -11.97 18.79 -10.90
C GLN A 134 -12.65 18.17 -12.15
N PRO A 135 -13.61 18.86 -12.81
CA PRO A 135 -14.37 18.27 -13.91
C PRO A 135 -13.62 18.13 -15.24
N GLU A 136 -12.58 18.91 -15.51
CA GLU A 136 -11.95 18.92 -16.84
C GLU A 136 -10.99 17.72 -17.01
N LEU A 137 -10.83 17.29 -18.27
CA LEU A 137 -9.92 16.19 -18.64
C LEU A 137 -8.44 16.61 -18.72
N GLU A 138 -8.21 17.92 -18.79
CA GLU A 138 -6.92 18.60 -18.77
C GLU A 138 -7.13 19.93 -18.04
N PRO A 139 -6.15 20.45 -17.25
CA PRO A 139 -4.77 19.98 -17.07
C PRO A 139 -4.64 18.81 -16.07
N HIS A 140 -3.43 18.54 -15.56
CA HIS A 140 -3.21 17.53 -14.52
C HIS A 140 -4.03 17.84 -13.25
N ALA A 141 -4.59 16.79 -12.64
CA ALA A 141 -5.38 16.89 -11.42
C ALA A 141 -5.15 15.64 -10.56
N PHE A 142 -4.30 15.75 -9.55
CA PHE A 142 -3.84 14.59 -8.79
C PHE A 142 -4.86 14.21 -7.70
N ALA A 143 -5.27 12.95 -7.64
CA ALA A 143 -5.93 12.40 -6.46
C ALA A 143 -4.88 12.15 -5.37
N VAL A 144 -3.75 11.56 -5.78
CA VAL A 144 -2.60 11.29 -4.92
C VAL A 144 -1.36 11.94 -5.53
N TYR A 145 -0.60 12.66 -4.72
CA TYR A 145 0.71 13.20 -5.05
C TYR A 145 1.70 12.89 -3.91
N GLY A 146 2.98 12.75 -4.18
CA GLY A 146 3.94 12.57 -3.09
C GLY A 146 5.30 12.04 -3.50
N ASP A 147 6.18 11.86 -2.50
CA ASP A 147 7.52 11.31 -2.64
C ASP A 147 7.94 10.38 -1.49
N GLY A 148 7.01 10.05 -0.58
CA GLY A 148 7.22 8.98 0.40
C GLY A 148 7.54 7.63 -0.26
N THR A 149 8.21 6.73 0.45
CA THR A 149 8.46 5.34 0.02
C THR A 149 7.80 4.32 0.94
N ARG A 150 7.68 3.07 0.47
CA ARG A 150 6.90 1.99 1.12
C ARG A 150 5.44 2.40 1.33
N THR A 151 4.85 3.02 0.32
CA THR A 151 3.44 3.44 0.33
C THR A 151 2.54 2.32 -0.17
N ILE A 152 1.50 1.99 0.60
CA ILE A 152 0.52 0.96 0.30
C ILE A 152 -0.86 1.59 0.04
N PHE A 153 -1.55 1.15 -1.01
CA PHE A 153 -2.98 1.35 -1.20
C PHE A 153 -3.67 -0.01 -1.29
N VAL A 154 -4.66 -0.29 -0.42
CA VAL A 154 -5.42 -1.54 -0.42
C VAL A 154 -6.91 -1.25 -0.44
N HIS A 155 -7.62 -1.81 -1.41
CA HIS A 155 -9.07 -1.71 -1.48
C HIS A 155 -9.57 -0.24 -1.56
N CYS A 156 -8.91 0.58 -2.38
CA CYS A 156 -9.22 2.00 -2.55
C CYS A 156 -9.80 2.33 -3.94
N ASP A 157 -10.62 3.39 -4.01
CA ASP A 157 -10.91 4.08 -5.28
C ASP A 157 -10.03 5.34 -5.36
N LEU A 158 -9.24 5.47 -6.41
CA LEU A 158 -8.33 6.60 -6.68
C LEU A 158 -8.77 7.27 -7.98
N LEU A 159 -9.47 8.40 -7.85
CA LEU A 159 -10.29 8.93 -8.93
C LEU A 159 -9.89 10.35 -9.30
N SER A 160 -9.74 10.58 -10.60
CA SER A 160 -9.66 11.92 -11.19
C SER A 160 -10.25 11.88 -12.61
N ARG A 161 -10.46 13.07 -13.17
CA ARG A 161 -10.72 13.25 -14.61
C ARG A 161 -9.50 13.79 -15.35
N GLY A 162 -8.55 14.43 -14.64
CA GLY A 162 -7.32 14.95 -15.22
C GLY A 162 -6.23 13.88 -15.34
N GLY A 163 -5.09 14.28 -15.92
CA GLY A 163 -3.90 13.43 -15.98
C GLY A 163 -3.22 13.27 -14.61
N ASP A 164 -2.34 12.27 -14.49
CA ASP A 164 -1.51 12.00 -13.30
C ASP A 164 -2.34 11.72 -12.02
N THR A 165 -3.40 10.91 -12.09
CA THR A 165 -4.28 10.63 -10.93
C THR A 165 -3.50 10.18 -9.69
N VAL A 166 -2.50 9.30 -9.86
CA VAL A 166 -1.61 8.82 -8.80
C VAL A 166 -0.15 9.11 -9.18
N ALA A 167 0.40 10.15 -8.57
CA ALA A 167 1.67 10.79 -8.90
C ALA A 167 2.69 10.69 -7.75
N LEU A 168 3.28 9.50 -7.57
CA LEU A 168 4.32 9.24 -6.55
C LEU A 168 5.72 9.31 -7.16
N TRP A 169 6.48 10.35 -6.82
CA TRP A 169 7.60 10.88 -7.59
C TRP A 169 8.98 10.68 -6.95
N ASN A 170 9.16 9.60 -6.17
CA ASN A 170 10.47 9.26 -5.62
C ASN A 170 11.28 8.38 -6.58
N TYR A 171 11.87 9.00 -7.59
CA TYR A 171 12.67 8.30 -8.59
C TYR A 171 13.94 7.61 -8.05
N LYS A 172 14.40 7.93 -6.83
CA LYS A 172 15.61 7.32 -6.23
C LYS A 172 15.28 6.06 -5.43
N ALA A 173 14.24 6.11 -4.61
CA ALA A 173 13.96 5.11 -3.58
C ALA A 173 12.49 4.69 -3.47
N GLY A 174 11.59 5.22 -4.32
CA GLY A 174 10.16 4.97 -4.27
C GLY A 174 9.82 3.49 -4.43
N MET A 175 9.04 2.94 -3.50
CA MET A 175 8.50 1.59 -3.54
C MET A 175 7.01 1.67 -3.22
N TYR A 176 6.17 1.29 -4.19
CA TYR A 176 4.73 1.49 -4.12
C TYR A 176 3.99 0.18 -4.35
N TYR A 177 3.03 -0.13 -3.48
CA TYR A 177 2.19 -1.33 -3.61
C TYR A 177 0.72 -0.94 -3.67
N LEU A 178 0.03 -1.37 -4.72
CA LEU A 178 -1.41 -1.16 -4.90
C LEU A 178 -2.09 -2.53 -5.03
N LYS A 179 -3.12 -2.79 -4.21
CA LYS A 179 -3.86 -4.05 -4.23
C LYS A 179 -5.36 -3.79 -4.21
N GLU A 180 -6.10 -4.43 -5.11
CA GLU A 180 -7.58 -4.39 -5.16
C GLU A 180 -8.17 -2.97 -5.31
N CYS A 181 -7.41 -2.07 -5.94
CA CYS A 181 -7.83 -0.69 -6.16
C CYS A 181 -8.56 -0.50 -7.49
N ARG A 182 -9.40 0.54 -7.57
CA ARG A 182 -9.89 1.10 -8.83
C ARG A 182 -9.21 2.43 -9.06
N ILE A 183 -8.64 2.61 -10.24
CA ILE A 183 -7.95 3.83 -10.64
C ILE A 183 -8.65 4.38 -11.87
N GLN A 184 -9.03 5.65 -11.83
CA GLN A 184 -9.65 6.35 -12.95
C GLN A 184 -8.93 7.66 -13.21
N GLY A 185 -8.58 7.93 -14.47
CA GLY A 185 -7.89 9.16 -14.85
C GLY A 185 -7.82 9.37 -16.35
N ALA A 186 -7.25 10.51 -16.74
CA ALA A 186 -6.80 10.73 -18.10
C ALA A 186 -5.33 10.26 -18.24
N VAL A 187 -4.56 10.91 -19.12
CA VAL A 187 -3.16 10.59 -19.40
C VAL A 187 -2.33 10.32 -18.15
N ASP A 188 -1.58 9.21 -18.18
CA ASP A 188 -0.63 8.79 -17.16
C ASP A 188 -1.28 8.62 -15.77
N MET A 189 -2.52 8.11 -15.70
CA MET A 189 -3.29 8.01 -14.46
C MET A 189 -2.53 7.34 -13.30
N LEU A 190 -1.69 6.35 -13.58
CA LEU A 190 -0.74 5.82 -12.61
C LEU A 190 0.68 6.08 -13.12
N CYS A 191 1.39 7.00 -12.47
CA CYS A 191 2.71 7.47 -12.91
C CYS A 191 3.81 7.37 -11.83
N PRO A 192 4.09 6.15 -11.31
CA PRO A 192 5.12 5.92 -10.29
C PRO A 192 6.54 6.16 -10.83
N ARG A 193 7.39 6.70 -9.96
CA ARG A 193 8.85 6.74 -10.15
C ARG A 193 9.54 5.80 -9.16
N GLY A 194 10.40 4.90 -9.62
CA GLY A 194 11.06 3.91 -8.77
C GLY A 194 10.58 2.47 -8.99
N TRP A 195 10.05 1.81 -7.96
CA TRP A 195 9.51 0.45 -8.06
C TRP A 195 8.03 0.46 -7.70
N CYS A 196 7.20 -0.21 -8.51
CA CYS A 196 5.77 -0.27 -8.29
C CYS A 196 5.23 -1.67 -8.56
N HIS A 197 4.47 -2.22 -7.63
CA HIS A 197 3.74 -3.47 -7.80
C HIS A 197 2.23 -3.19 -7.67
N VAL A 198 1.47 -3.63 -8.66
CA VAL A 198 0.02 -3.43 -8.76
C VAL A 198 -0.63 -4.79 -8.92
N GLU A 199 -1.57 -5.13 -8.07
CA GLU A 199 -2.19 -6.46 -8.04
C GLU A 199 -3.71 -6.38 -7.95
N ASN A 200 -4.41 -7.12 -8.83
CA ASN A 200 -5.86 -7.22 -8.83
C ASN A 200 -6.58 -5.86 -8.92
N CYS A 201 -5.98 -4.89 -9.63
CA CYS A 201 -6.53 -3.54 -9.78
C CYS A 201 -7.30 -3.35 -11.10
N GLN A 202 -8.22 -2.39 -11.11
CA GLN A 202 -8.99 -2.02 -12.29
C GLN A 202 -8.66 -0.58 -12.70
N PHE A 203 -8.41 -0.36 -13.99
CA PHE A 203 -8.10 0.94 -14.58
C PHE A 203 -9.21 1.36 -15.54
N TYR A 204 -9.62 2.63 -15.44
CA TYR A 204 -10.57 3.25 -16.36
C TYR A 204 -10.04 4.57 -16.91
N GLU A 205 -9.67 4.56 -18.18
CA GLU A 205 -9.10 5.73 -18.87
C GLU A 205 -10.21 6.60 -19.49
N VAL A 206 -10.29 7.86 -19.05
CA VAL A 206 -11.38 8.78 -19.48
C VAL A 206 -11.05 9.58 -20.73
N LYS A 207 -9.84 9.44 -21.29
CA LYS A 207 -9.36 10.17 -22.46
C LYS A 207 -8.61 9.21 -23.40
N PRO A 208 -8.63 9.38 -24.74
CA PRO A 208 -7.82 8.53 -25.62
C PRO A 208 -6.32 8.87 -25.50
N SER A 209 -5.72 8.45 -24.38
CA SER A 209 -4.33 8.65 -23.95
C SER A 209 -3.77 7.38 -23.29
N ALA A 210 -2.48 7.40 -22.92
CA ALA A 210 -1.85 6.28 -22.22
C ALA A 210 -2.31 6.20 -20.77
N ALA A 211 -2.75 5.00 -20.33
CA ALA A 211 -3.25 4.78 -18.98
C ALA A 211 -2.13 4.78 -17.92
N VAL A 212 -1.05 4.04 -18.14
CA VAL A 212 0.06 3.96 -17.16
C VAL A 212 1.35 4.55 -17.68
N TRP A 213 2.12 5.10 -16.76
CA TRP A 213 3.41 5.71 -17.03
C TRP A 213 4.45 5.25 -16.01
N HIS A 214 5.70 5.14 -16.42
CA HIS A 214 6.76 4.75 -15.50
C HIS A 214 8.06 5.50 -15.74
N ASP A 215 8.73 5.81 -14.63
CA ASP A 215 10.13 6.22 -14.60
C ASP A 215 10.94 5.25 -13.75
N GLY A 216 11.85 4.52 -14.41
CA GLY A 216 12.81 3.64 -13.79
C GLY A 216 14.25 4.00 -14.15
N HIS A 217 14.55 5.28 -14.41
CA HIS A 217 15.83 5.70 -15.00
C HIS A 217 17.02 5.68 -14.04
N MET A 218 16.81 5.57 -12.74
CA MET A 218 17.91 5.65 -11.77
C MET A 218 18.64 4.33 -11.59
N HIS A 219 17.96 3.21 -11.80
CA HIS A 219 18.58 1.91 -11.63
C HIS A 219 17.92 0.88 -12.54
N ALA A 220 18.71 -0.02 -13.13
CA ALA A 220 18.20 -1.04 -14.05
C ALA A 220 17.15 -1.97 -13.40
N SER A 221 17.17 -2.13 -12.07
CA SER A 221 16.17 -2.92 -11.34
C SER A 221 14.85 -2.19 -11.09
N GLN A 222 14.74 -0.88 -11.32
CA GLN A 222 13.47 -0.15 -11.23
C GLN A 222 12.49 -0.65 -12.28
N LYS A 223 11.27 -0.97 -11.83
CA LYS A 223 10.25 -1.62 -12.64
C LYS A 223 8.84 -1.35 -12.12
N MET A 224 7.87 -1.39 -13.03
CA MET A 224 6.45 -1.40 -12.74
C MET A 224 5.87 -2.76 -13.13
N VAL A 225 5.29 -3.46 -12.16
CA VAL A 225 4.76 -4.82 -12.31
C VAL A 225 3.26 -4.76 -12.06
N LEU A 226 2.46 -5.22 -13.03
CA LEU A 226 1.00 -5.25 -12.97
C LEU A 226 0.53 -6.69 -13.11
N VAL A 227 -0.10 -7.23 -12.07
CA VAL A 227 -0.55 -8.61 -11.98
C VAL A 227 -2.07 -8.64 -11.87
N ASN A 228 -2.72 -9.45 -12.72
CA ASN A 228 -4.19 -9.63 -12.73
C ASN A 228 -4.98 -8.32 -12.82
N CYS A 229 -4.46 -7.32 -13.53
CA CYS A 229 -5.13 -6.03 -13.67
C CYS A 229 -6.06 -6.00 -14.89
N THR A 230 -7.13 -5.22 -14.82
CA THR A 230 -8.04 -5.00 -15.95
C THR A 230 -7.96 -3.55 -16.43
N PHE A 231 -7.93 -3.34 -17.74
CA PHE A 231 -7.91 -2.02 -18.37
C PHE A 231 -9.13 -1.83 -19.26
N ASP A 232 -9.91 -0.79 -19.00
CA ASP A 232 -10.95 -0.28 -19.89
C ASP A 232 -10.85 1.26 -19.98
N GLY A 233 -11.68 1.86 -20.81
CA GLY A 233 -11.73 3.31 -20.94
C GLY A 233 -12.60 3.75 -22.11
N VAL A 234 -12.34 4.95 -22.59
CA VAL A 234 -12.89 5.47 -23.85
C VAL A 234 -12.20 4.83 -25.05
N SER A 235 -12.88 4.75 -26.20
CA SER A 235 -12.29 4.16 -27.42
C SER A 235 -11.00 4.87 -27.83
N GLY A 236 -9.96 4.08 -28.15
CA GLY A 236 -8.66 4.59 -28.59
C GLY A 236 -7.69 4.91 -27.43
N PHE A 237 -7.99 4.46 -26.21
CA PHE A 237 -7.03 4.58 -25.12
C PHE A 237 -5.81 3.68 -25.34
N CYS A 238 -4.64 4.13 -24.90
CA CYS A 238 -3.38 3.41 -25.04
C CYS A 238 -2.99 2.76 -23.71
N LEU A 239 -2.29 1.63 -23.75
CA LEU A 239 -1.93 0.90 -22.52
C LEU A 239 -0.95 1.69 -21.64
N ALA A 240 0.23 2.01 -22.19
CA ALA A 240 1.30 2.62 -21.42
C ALA A 240 2.23 3.49 -22.27
N ARG A 241 2.92 4.42 -21.62
CA ARG A 241 4.03 5.17 -22.20
C ARG A 241 5.11 5.48 -21.17
N HIS A 242 6.25 5.98 -21.61
CA HIS A 242 7.31 6.46 -20.73
C HIS A 242 8.11 7.61 -21.38
N HIS A 243 8.74 8.47 -20.58
CA HIS A 243 9.67 9.50 -21.09
C HIS A 243 11.14 9.07 -20.89
N TYR A 244 11.39 8.45 -19.74
CA TYR A 244 12.69 7.96 -19.31
C TYR A 244 12.82 6.46 -19.57
N ASP A 245 13.97 5.88 -19.24
CA ASP A 245 14.07 4.43 -19.24
C ASP A 245 13.07 3.83 -18.24
N ALA A 246 12.36 2.81 -18.70
CA ALA A 246 11.31 2.15 -17.95
C ALA A 246 11.47 0.63 -18.08
N GLN A 247 10.82 -0.10 -17.19
CA GLN A 247 10.65 -1.54 -17.29
C GLN A 247 9.23 -1.88 -16.84
N PHE A 248 8.47 -2.54 -17.70
CA PHE A 248 7.10 -2.94 -17.43
C PHE A 248 6.98 -4.46 -17.46
N PHE A 249 6.21 -5.00 -16.52
CA PHE A 249 5.73 -6.38 -16.55
C PHE A 249 4.21 -6.38 -16.44
N PHE A 250 3.52 -6.88 -17.46
CA PHE A 250 2.08 -7.12 -17.45
C PHE A 250 1.83 -8.62 -17.38
N ILE A 251 1.31 -9.09 -16.24
CA ILE A 251 1.14 -10.51 -15.93
C ILE A 251 -0.36 -10.78 -15.76
N ARG A 252 -0.91 -11.62 -16.64
CA ARG A 252 -2.34 -12.00 -16.64
C ARG A 252 -3.29 -10.79 -16.67
N CYS A 253 -2.88 -9.71 -17.33
CA CYS A 253 -3.74 -8.54 -17.51
C CYS A 253 -4.85 -8.80 -18.54
N ARG A 254 -5.95 -8.07 -18.40
CA ARG A 254 -7.07 -8.07 -19.35
C ARG A 254 -7.28 -6.68 -19.90
N PHE A 255 -7.45 -6.58 -21.21
CA PHE A 255 -7.64 -5.31 -21.91
C PHE A 255 -8.99 -5.33 -22.63
N SER A 256 -9.77 -4.25 -22.53
CA SER A 256 -11.05 -4.16 -23.24
C SER A 256 -10.87 -4.00 -24.75
N GLU A 257 -11.95 -4.18 -25.51
CA GLU A 257 -11.92 -4.07 -26.97
C GLU A 257 -11.52 -2.66 -27.46
N LYS A 258 -11.72 -1.65 -26.61
CA LYS A 258 -11.49 -0.23 -26.84
C LYS A 258 -10.03 0.20 -26.78
N MET A 259 -9.14 -0.66 -26.27
CA MET A 259 -7.71 -0.40 -26.25
C MET A 259 -7.13 -0.34 -27.67
N GLU A 260 -6.42 0.73 -27.97
CA GLU A 260 -5.78 1.00 -29.26
C GLU A 260 -4.70 -0.04 -29.60
N ASP A 261 -4.48 -0.30 -30.89
CA ASP A 261 -3.35 -1.08 -31.38
C ASP A 261 -2.05 -0.27 -31.34
N ARG A 262 -1.60 0.03 -30.12
CA ARG A 262 -0.39 0.80 -29.87
C ARG A 262 0.44 0.13 -28.79
N PRO A 263 1.63 -0.41 -29.14
CA PRO A 263 2.59 -0.90 -28.16
C PRO A 263 2.96 0.17 -27.14
N VAL A 264 3.50 -0.26 -26.00
CA VAL A 264 4.13 0.65 -25.03
C VAL A 264 5.17 1.49 -25.76
N TYR A 265 5.07 2.81 -25.65
CA TYR A 265 5.89 3.71 -26.45
C TYR A 265 6.62 4.74 -25.60
N ARG A 266 7.83 5.10 -26.05
CA ARG A 266 8.56 6.22 -25.49
C ARG A 266 8.04 7.52 -26.08
N HIS A 267 7.55 8.43 -25.24
CA HIS A 267 7.21 9.78 -25.67
C HIS A 267 8.49 10.60 -25.83
N ARG A 268 8.61 11.29 -26.97
CA ARG A 268 9.74 12.16 -27.30
C ARG A 268 9.23 13.57 -27.57
N TYR A 269 9.89 14.56 -26.98
CA TYR A 269 9.65 15.97 -27.28
C TYR A 269 10.33 16.36 -28.60
N PRO A 270 9.77 17.32 -29.36
CA PRO A 270 10.44 17.87 -30.54
C PRO A 270 11.81 18.47 -30.22
N GLU A 271 11.97 19.08 -29.05
CA GLU A 271 13.23 19.65 -28.60
C GLU A 271 14.13 18.56 -28.01
N ALA A 272 15.21 18.22 -28.74
CA ALA A 272 16.14 17.15 -28.38
C ALA A 272 16.66 17.25 -26.93
N GLN A 273 16.93 18.46 -26.42
CA GLN A 273 17.41 18.66 -25.05
C GLN A 273 16.43 18.26 -23.94
N LYS A 274 15.13 18.15 -24.23
CA LYS A 274 14.12 17.69 -23.27
C LYS A 274 14.07 16.17 -23.16
N ASN A 275 14.72 15.45 -24.08
CA ASN A 275 14.71 14.00 -24.13
C ASN A 275 15.93 13.46 -23.39
N THR A 276 15.71 12.49 -22.50
CA THR A 276 16.81 11.77 -21.86
C THR A 276 17.41 10.71 -22.77
N PRO A 277 18.71 10.38 -22.59
CA PRO A 277 19.33 9.23 -23.25
C PRO A 277 18.62 7.92 -22.91
N GLU A 278 18.90 6.89 -23.71
CA GLU A 278 18.45 5.52 -23.48
C GLU A 278 19.64 4.68 -23.06
N TYR A 279 19.57 4.07 -21.87
CA TYR A 279 20.66 3.28 -21.31
C TYR A 279 20.36 1.78 -21.33
N TRP A 280 19.10 1.37 -21.15
CA TRP A 280 18.74 -0.04 -21.01
C TRP A 280 17.82 -0.61 -22.10
N GLY A 281 17.49 0.20 -23.11
CA GLY A 281 16.64 -0.23 -24.22
C GLY A 281 15.18 -0.48 -23.82
N GLU A 282 14.43 -1.10 -24.74
CA GLU A 282 13.05 -1.48 -24.52
C GLU A 282 12.92 -2.68 -23.57
N ARG A 283 12.11 -2.53 -22.51
CA ARG A 283 11.94 -3.54 -21.45
C ARG A 283 10.47 -3.69 -21.06
N ASN A 284 9.66 -4.05 -22.05
CA ASN A 284 8.21 -4.25 -21.92
C ASN A 284 7.90 -5.76 -22.02
N TYR A 285 7.48 -6.37 -20.90
CA TYR A 285 7.29 -7.81 -20.82
C TYR A 285 5.84 -8.16 -20.53
N PHE A 286 5.35 -9.21 -21.19
CA PHE A 286 3.99 -9.68 -21.08
C PHE A 286 3.97 -11.18 -20.79
N PHE A 287 2.96 -11.61 -20.04
CA PHE A 287 2.69 -13.02 -19.78
C PHE A 287 1.19 -13.23 -19.61
N GLU A 288 0.59 -14.14 -20.39
CA GLU A 288 -0.83 -14.52 -20.34
C GLU A 288 -1.82 -13.34 -20.40
N CYS A 289 -1.42 -12.25 -21.05
CA CYS A 289 -2.26 -11.08 -21.28
C CYS A 289 -3.28 -11.36 -22.38
N GLN A 290 -4.50 -10.87 -22.20
CA GLN A 290 -5.58 -11.08 -23.17
C GLN A 290 -6.32 -9.78 -23.42
N LYS A 291 -6.77 -9.59 -24.66
CA LYS A 291 -7.62 -8.49 -25.06
C LYS A 291 -8.97 -9.02 -25.53
N GLU A 292 -10.04 -8.34 -25.17
CA GLU A 292 -11.37 -8.58 -25.74
C GLU A 292 -11.39 -8.18 -27.24
N GLY A 293 -11.97 -9.03 -28.07
CA GLY A 293 -12.02 -8.83 -29.52
C GLY A 293 -10.68 -9.14 -30.21
N LYS A 294 -10.22 -8.25 -31.09
CA LYS A 294 -8.99 -8.45 -31.87
C LYS A 294 -7.76 -8.39 -30.96
N SER A 295 -6.95 -9.46 -30.98
CA SER A 295 -5.66 -9.54 -30.30
C SER A 295 -4.53 -8.88 -31.12
N PHE A 296 -3.45 -8.46 -30.45
CA PHE A 296 -2.26 -7.87 -31.08
C PHE A 296 -0.98 -8.63 -30.73
N ASP A 297 -0.03 -8.70 -31.67
CA ASP A 297 1.19 -9.49 -31.53
C ASP A 297 2.19 -8.92 -30.50
N TRP A 298 2.13 -7.61 -30.23
CA TRP A 298 3.13 -6.90 -29.45
C TRP A 298 3.08 -7.20 -27.94
N TYR A 299 1.99 -7.79 -27.42
CA TYR A 299 1.89 -8.24 -26.03
C TYR A 299 1.93 -9.76 -25.86
N ARG A 300 2.38 -10.51 -26.88
CA ARG A 300 2.63 -11.95 -26.73
C ARG A 300 3.62 -12.22 -25.59
N ASP A 301 3.52 -13.41 -25.01
CA ASP A 301 4.39 -13.83 -23.92
C ASP A 301 5.87 -13.59 -24.24
N SER A 302 6.53 -12.80 -23.40
CA SER A 302 7.85 -12.24 -23.68
C SER A 302 8.74 -12.10 -22.45
N LEU A 303 8.42 -12.81 -21.35
CA LEU A 303 9.21 -12.76 -20.12
C LEU A 303 10.72 -12.99 -20.41
N PRO A 304 11.60 -12.21 -19.77
CA PRO A 304 13.03 -12.35 -19.99
C PRO A 304 13.52 -13.69 -19.45
N GLN A 305 14.61 -14.20 -20.05
CA GLN A 305 15.21 -15.47 -19.64
C GLN A 305 15.52 -15.47 -18.14
N GLY A 306 15.12 -16.55 -17.45
CA GLY A 306 15.35 -16.73 -16.01
C GLY A 306 14.27 -16.13 -15.10
N VAL A 307 13.33 -15.32 -15.63
CA VAL A 307 12.19 -14.85 -14.86
C VAL A 307 11.02 -15.82 -15.04
N GLN A 308 10.62 -16.47 -13.95
CA GLN A 308 9.46 -17.36 -13.93
C GLN A 308 8.21 -16.58 -13.47
N PRO A 309 7.04 -16.76 -14.10
CA PRO A 309 5.81 -16.08 -13.70
C PRO A 309 5.52 -16.16 -12.20
N ASP A 310 5.64 -17.35 -11.61
CA ASP A 310 5.36 -17.60 -10.18
C ASP A 310 6.36 -16.93 -9.22
N SER A 311 7.51 -16.48 -9.73
CA SER A 311 8.51 -15.74 -8.95
C SER A 311 8.22 -14.23 -8.87
N ILE A 312 7.31 -13.73 -9.71
CA ILE A 312 6.95 -12.31 -9.79
C ILE A 312 6.04 -11.98 -8.61
N SER A 313 6.68 -11.58 -7.51
CA SER A 313 6.04 -11.14 -6.27
C SER A 313 6.32 -9.66 -6.01
N PRO A 314 5.59 -9.02 -5.07
CA PRO A 314 5.97 -7.70 -4.57
C PRO A 314 7.44 -7.68 -4.06
N PHE A 315 7.87 -8.69 -3.30
CA PHE A 315 9.25 -8.76 -2.79
C PHE A 315 10.31 -8.77 -3.90
N TRP A 316 10.09 -9.55 -4.97
CA TRP A 316 10.96 -9.52 -6.16
C TRP A 316 10.89 -8.17 -6.88
N THR A 317 9.68 -7.60 -7.00
CA THR A 317 9.46 -6.31 -7.65
C THR A 317 10.30 -5.22 -6.98
N PHE A 318 10.36 -5.20 -5.65
CA PHE A 318 11.10 -4.21 -4.87
C PHE A 318 12.59 -4.55 -4.68
N ASP A 319 13.15 -5.42 -5.52
CA ASP A 319 14.56 -5.82 -5.48
C ASP A 319 14.96 -6.44 -4.14
N HIS A 320 14.04 -7.21 -3.55
CA HIS A 320 14.20 -7.89 -2.26
C HIS A 320 14.46 -6.96 -1.06
N ARG A 321 14.11 -5.66 -1.17
CA ARG A 321 14.30 -4.67 -0.09
C ARG A 321 13.07 -4.49 0.80
N TRP A 322 11.88 -4.79 0.28
CA TRP A 322 10.62 -4.64 1.00
C TRP A 322 9.62 -5.69 0.55
N ASN A 323 8.97 -6.36 1.50
CA ASN A 323 7.88 -7.28 1.22
C ASN A 323 6.60 -6.77 1.88
N PRO A 324 5.70 -6.06 1.17
CA PRO A 324 4.45 -5.58 1.76
C PRO A 324 3.50 -6.72 2.15
N GLU A 325 3.72 -7.94 1.67
CA GLU A 325 2.91 -9.12 2.00
C GLU A 325 3.55 -9.99 3.08
N ASP A 326 4.62 -9.55 3.73
CA ASP A 326 5.20 -10.27 4.86
C ASP A 326 4.21 -10.29 6.04
N ASP A 327 3.76 -11.48 6.41
CA ASP A 327 2.84 -11.71 7.53
C ASP A 327 3.48 -12.51 8.67
N ARG A 328 4.81 -12.72 8.61
CA ARG A 328 5.54 -13.39 9.68
C ARG A 328 5.50 -12.55 10.95
N PRO A 329 5.28 -13.17 12.12
CA PRO A 329 5.32 -12.47 13.40
C PRO A 329 6.64 -11.72 13.62
N ILE A 330 6.58 -10.63 14.37
CA ILE A 330 7.77 -9.93 14.86
C ILE A 330 8.48 -10.83 15.87
N ARG A 331 9.81 -10.90 15.80
CA ARG A 331 10.61 -11.73 16.71
C ARG A 331 11.57 -10.88 17.52
N VAL A 332 11.84 -11.33 18.73
CA VAL A 332 12.92 -10.80 19.56
C VAL A 332 14.22 -11.49 19.13
N ALA A 333 15.09 -10.71 18.49
CA ALA A 333 16.36 -11.16 17.92
C ALA A 333 17.51 -11.18 18.95
N GLY A 334 17.35 -10.51 20.09
CA GLY A 334 18.34 -10.50 21.15
C GLY A 334 17.93 -9.59 22.31
N TYR A 335 18.85 -9.40 23.25
CA TYR A 335 18.61 -8.58 24.43
C TYR A 335 19.89 -7.97 25.02
N GLU A 336 19.72 -6.94 25.85
CA GLU A 336 20.73 -6.42 26.76
C GLU A 336 20.15 -6.32 28.18
N ILE A 337 20.96 -6.60 29.21
CA ILE A 337 20.58 -6.39 30.62
C ILE A 337 21.37 -5.20 31.17
N ARG A 338 20.67 -4.30 31.87
CA ARG A 338 21.26 -3.17 32.59
C ARG A 338 20.64 -3.12 33.99
N ASP A 339 21.20 -3.87 34.93
CA ASP A 339 20.70 -4.04 36.30
C ASP A 339 19.23 -4.51 36.34
N THR A 340 18.29 -3.58 36.51
CA THR A 340 16.85 -3.83 36.53
C THR A 340 16.17 -3.61 35.19
N THR A 341 16.89 -3.17 34.16
CA THR A 341 16.35 -2.89 32.82
C THR A 341 16.70 -4.00 31.83
N LEU A 342 15.68 -4.53 31.16
CA LEU A 342 15.78 -5.42 29.99
C LEU A 342 15.58 -4.59 28.73
N VAL A 343 16.53 -4.63 27.80
CA VAL A 343 16.38 -4.09 26.45
C VAL A 343 16.15 -5.26 25.51
N LEU A 344 14.98 -5.32 24.86
CA LEU A 344 14.71 -6.28 23.80
C LEU A 344 15.08 -5.67 22.45
N LEU A 345 15.77 -6.45 21.62
CA LEU A 345 16.14 -6.12 20.24
C LEU A 345 15.23 -6.92 19.30
N PHE A 346 14.58 -6.25 18.35
CA PHE A 346 13.67 -6.90 17.39
C PHE A 346 14.34 -7.15 16.04
N ASP A 347 13.82 -8.11 15.29
CA ASP A 347 14.29 -8.40 13.92
C ASP A 347 13.76 -7.42 12.86
N ALA A 348 13.00 -6.41 13.28
CA ALA A 348 12.50 -5.31 12.48
C ALA A 348 12.16 -4.09 13.36
N PRO A 349 12.02 -2.88 12.79
CA PRO A 349 11.41 -1.75 13.47
C PRO A 349 10.01 -2.10 14.00
N VAL A 350 9.70 -1.67 15.23
CA VAL A 350 8.45 -1.96 15.93
C VAL A 350 7.78 -0.70 16.47
N THR A 351 6.46 -0.81 16.58
CA THR A 351 5.60 0.13 17.30
C THR A 351 5.08 -0.54 18.56
N VAL A 352 5.18 0.17 19.68
CA VAL A 352 4.66 -0.27 20.97
C VAL A 352 3.34 0.44 21.24
N LEU A 353 2.27 -0.33 21.45
CA LEU A 353 0.92 0.17 21.68
C LEU A 353 0.49 -0.11 23.12
N GLY A 354 0.19 0.96 23.86
CA GLY A 354 -0.22 0.89 25.26
C GLY A 354 0.94 0.58 26.24
N GLN A 355 0.60 0.31 27.50
CA GLN A 355 1.57 -0.08 28.51
C GLN A 355 1.92 -1.56 28.36
N VAL A 356 3.08 -1.86 27.78
CA VAL A 356 3.53 -3.25 27.64
C VAL A 356 3.96 -3.84 28.98
N VAL A 357 3.44 -5.02 29.29
CA VAL A 357 3.89 -5.85 30.42
C VAL A 357 4.16 -7.25 29.90
N ILE A 358 5.38 -7.72 30.11
CA ILE A 358 5.74 -9.10 29.83
C ILE A 358 6.09 -9.83 31.13
N ARG A 359 5.88 -11.13 31.16
CA ARG A 359 6.20 -11.98 32.31
C ARG A 359 6.99 -13.19 31.84
N ASN A 360 8.03 -13.58 32.57
CA ASN A 360 8.69 -14.87 32.31
C ASN A 360 7.92 -16.03 32.99
N GLU A 361 8.28 -17.27 32.67
CA GLU A 361 7.66 -18.44 33.30
C GLU A 361 7.78 -18.49 34.83
N GLN A 362 8.79 -17.85 35.42
CA GLN A 362 8.99 -17.82 36.88
C GLN A 362 8.10 -16.77 37.57
N GLY A 363 7.30 -16.03 36.81
CA GLY A 363 6.39 -15.01 37.33
C GLY A 363 7.01 -13.61 37.44
N LYS A 364 8.28 -13.43 37.08
CA LYS A 364 8.93 -12.11 37.09
C LYS A 364 8.34 -11.25 35.97
N GLN A 365 7.88 -10.06 36.34
CA GLN A 365 7.29 -9.10 35.41
C GLN A 365 8.28 -8.01 35.01
N PHE A 366 8.15 -7.59 33.77
CA PHE A 366 8.92 -6.51 33.15
C PHE A 366 7.91 -5.55 32.51
N ARG A 367 8.01 -4.26 32.85
CA ARG A 367 7.05 -3.22 32.42
C ARG A 367 7.74 -2.23 31.51
N LEU A 368 7.04 -1.76 30.47
CA LEU A 368 7.55 -0.75 29.55
C LEU A 368 8.09 0.46 30.31
N ARG A 369 9.40 0.68 30.15
CA ARG A 369 10.08 1.88 30.61
C ARG A 369 9.83 2.93 29.56
N VAL A 370 9.00 3.93 29.86
CA VAL A 370 8.75 5.06 28.96
C VAL A 370 9.99 5.97 28.96
N ALA A 371 11.03 5.53 28.26
CA ALA A 371 12.17 6.32 27.86
C ALA A 371 12.24 6.18 26.34
N ARG A 372 12.12 7.34 25.67
CA ARG A 372 12.09 7.54 24.20
C ARG A 372 12.95 6.49 23.48
N PRO A 373 12.45 5.83 22.43
CA PRO A 373 13.22 4.82 21.72
C PRO A 373 14.56 5.40 21.26
N LEU A 374 15.65 4.71 21.62
CA LEU A 374 17.00 5.00 21.09
C LEU A 374 17.07 4.71 19.58
N SER A 375 16.20 3.80 19.12
CA SER A 375 15.95 3.39 17.74
C SER A 375 14.64 2.58 17.69
N LEU A 376 13.99 2.48 16.52
CA LEU A 376 12.67 1.83 16.37
C LEU A 376 12.69 0.31 16.57
N ASP A 377 13.86 -0.32 16.66
CA ASP A 377 14.05 -1.77 16.83
C ASP A 377 14.32 -2.20 18.29
N ARG A 378 14.16 -1.28 19.26
CA ARG A 378 14.46 -1.53 20.67
C ARG A 378 13.28 -1.20 21.59
N MET A 379 13.03 -2.07 22.57
CA MET A 379 12.08 -1.81 23.65
C MET A 379 12.74 -2.00 25.01
N MET A 380 12.63 -0.99 25.87
CA MET A 380 13.18 -1.03 27.23
C MET A 380 12.08 -1.35 28.24
N LEU A 381 12.33 -2.32 29.11
CA LEU A 381 11.42 -2.77 30.14
C LEU A 381 12.14 -2.77 31.49
N ASP A 382 11.49 -2.31 32.55
CA ASP A 382 12.01 -2.37 33.92
C ASP A 382 11.38 -3.53 34.70
N ALA A 383 12.21 -4.26 35.43
CA ALA A 383 11.82 -5.27 36.39
C ALA A 383 11.90 -4.73 37.82
N ASN A 384 11.13 -5.33 38.74
CA ASN A 384 11.15 -4.94 40.15
C ASN A 384 12.40 -5.43 40.91
N THR A 385 13.17 -6.36 40.33
CA THR A 385 14.38 -6.94 40.92
C THR A 385 15.47 -7.11 39.85
N PRO A 386 16.77 -7.11 40.22
CA PRO A 386 17.88 -7.27 39.28
C PRO A 386 17.69 -8.49 38.37
N ILE A 387 17.99 -8.33 37.08
CA ILE A 387 17.75 -9.35 36.06
C ILE A 387 18.96 -10.26 35.94
N THR A 388 18.72 -11.58 35.94
CA THR A 388 19.76 -12.58 35.72
C THR A 388 19.58 -13.24 34.35
N PRO A 389 20.64 -13.80 33.73
CA PRO A 389 20.49 -14.54 32.47
C PRO A 389 19.47 -15.69 32.54
N GLY A 390 19.31 -16.33 33.70
CA GLY A 390 18.32 -17.39 33.92
C GLY A 390 16.87 -16.90 33.86
N ASP A 391 16.62 -15.60 34.01
CA ASP A 391 15.29 -15.00 33.82
C ASP A 391 14.86 -14.98 32.34
N LEU A 392 15.82 -15.13 31.41
CA LEU A 392 15.63 -14.93 29.96
C LEU A 392 15.69 -16.23 29.13
N THR A 393 16.05 -17.37 29.74
CA THR A 393 16.16 -18.68 29.06
C THR A 393 14.82 -19.37 28.81
N ARG A 394 13.73 -18.74 29.22
CA ARG A 394 12.36 -19.27 29.19
C ARG A 394 11.49 -18.37 28.30
N PRO A 395 10.35 -18.86 27.80
CA PRO A 395 9.43 -18.00 27.08
C PRO A 395 8.90 -16.87 27.98
N PHE A 396 8.62 -15.77 27.31
CA PHE A 396 7.90 -14.64 27.85
C PHE A 396 6.44 -14.68 27.41
N PHE A 397 5.58 -14.19 28.28
CA PHE A 397 4.16 -14.00 28.04
C PHE A 397 3.88 -12.49 27.94
N LEU A 398 3.32 -12.04 26.82
CA LEU A 398 2.85 -10.66 26.64
C LEU A 398 1.48 -10.52 27.32
N GLU A 399 1.47 -10.02 28.55
CA GLU A 399 0.27 -9.92 29.39
C GLU A 399 -0.56 -8.68 29.08
N GLN A 400 0.09 -7.56 28.76
CA GLN A 400 -0.56 -6.27 28.47
C GLN A 400 0.16 -5.53 27.34
N GLY A 401 -0.57 -4.68 26.63
CA GLY A 401 -0.08 -3.92 25.48
C GLY A 401 0.15 -4.80 24.24
N GLU A 402 0.62 -4.15 23.18
CA GLU A 402 0.92 -4.79 21.91
C GLU A 402 2.26 -4.28 21.34
N VAL A 403 2.92 -5.14 20.57
CA VAL A 403 4.11 -4.78 19.80
C VAL A 403 3.86 -5.23 18.37
N ILE A 404 3.86 -4.27 17.45
CA ILE A 404 3.57 -4.49 16.03
C ILE A 404 4.76 -4.04 15.17
N GLY A 405 4.84 -4.50 13.93
CA GLY A 405 5.82 -4.01 12.97
C GLY A 405 5.53 -2.57 12.55
N SER A 406 6.57 -1.74 12.50
CA SER A 406 6.47 -0.36 12.03
C SER A 406 6.45 -0.24 10.51
N ILE A 407 7.26 -1.05 9.82
CA ILE A 407 7.34 -1.08 8.34
C ILE A 407 5.99 -1.46 7.75
N ALA A 408 5.58 -0.76 6.68
CA ALA A 408 4.27 -0.97 6.06
C ALA A 408 4.12 -2.39 5.47
N THR A 409 3.07 -3.10 5.91
CA THR A 409 2.63 -4.39 5.37
C THR A 409 1.10 -4.42 5.30
N VAL A 410 0.52 -5.16 4.35
CA VAL A 410 -0.95 -5.27 4.21
C VAL A 410 -1.60 -6.02 5.36
N LYS A 411 -0.87 -6.94 5.97
CA LYS A 411 -1.25 -7.58 7.23
C LYS A 411 -0.35 -7.07 8.32
N GLU A 412 -0.95 -6.63 9.42
CA GLU A 412 -0.19 -6.17 10.57
C GLU A 412 0.58 -7.34 11.20
N ARG A 413 1.90 -7.16 11.32
CA ARG A 413 2.79 -8.15 11.93
C ARG A 413 2.86 -7.88 13.43
N ARG A 414 2.55 -8.89 14.24
CA ARG A 414 2.48 -8.76 15.71
C ARG A 414 3.53 -9.63 16.38
N LEU A 415 4.03 -9.20 17.53
CA LEU A 415 4.76 -10.08 18.45
C LEU A 415 3.78 -11.12 19.00
N GLU A 416 4.19 -12.38 19.03
CA GLU A 416 3.37 -13.47 19.57
C GLU A 416 3.11 -13.28 21.07
N LYS A 417 1.94 -13.74 21.56
CA LYS A 417 1.60 -13.68 22.98
C LYS A 417 2.55 -14.50 23.85
N VAL A 418 3.17 -15.53 23.28
CA VAL A 418 4.25 -16.31 23.88
C VAL A 418 5.43 -16.24 22.94
N PHE A 419 6.58 -15.75 23.41
CA PHE A 419 7.78 -15.59 22.58
C PHE A 419 9.05 -15.94 23.35
N THR A 420 10.08 -16.35 22.63
CA THR A 420 11.42 -16.56 23.20
C THR A 420 12.36 -15.47 22.74
N VAL A 421 13.40 -15.22 23.53
CA VAL A 421 14.51 -14.36 23.15
C VAL A 421 15.57 -15.23 22.52
N ARG A 422 16.02 -14.88 21.31
CA ARG A 422 17.03 -15.65 20.57
C ARG A 422 18.45 -15.25 20.93
#